data_AF-A0A0A0KFW0-F1
#
_entry.id   AF-A0A0A0KFW0-F1
#
_cell.length_a   1.000
_cell.length_b   1.000
_cell.length_c   1.000
_cell.angle_alpha   90.00
_cell.angle_beta   90.00
_cell.angle_gamma   90.00
#
_symmetry.space_group_name_H-M   'P 1'
#
loop_
_entity.id
_entity.type
_entity.pdbx_description
1 polymer ?
#
loop_
_entity_poly.entity_id
_entity_poly.type
_entity_poly.pdbx_seq_one_letter_code
_entity_poly.pdbx_strand_id
1 'polypeptide(L)'
;MYSQGLDMPPDEMLGTRQSSEGRNCSSGSKRKHGGQHYEAVDVISNEMEVRNDQLKAIANWSKEKRATEVELHVEVVKQLQDISELRTRDRVKLMQIIFHMVDDIEGFLSCPTKLKLEYCRVLLEDNV
;
A
#
# COMPACT_ATOMS: atom_id res chain seq x y z
N MET A 1 10.76 -78.39 -29.70
CA MET A 1 11.74 -79.35 -29.18
C MET A 1 11.92 -79.06 -27.70
N TYR A 2 11.63 -80.08 -26.88
CA TYR A 2 11.83 -80.10 -25.43
C TYR A 2 13.30 -80.37 -25.11
N SER A 3 13.87 -79.63 -24.17
CA SER A 3 14.93 -80.02 -23.22
C SER A 3 14.88 -78.99 -22.09
N GLN A 4 14.23 -79.22 -20.95
CA GLN A 4 14.67 -80.09 -19.85
C GLN A 4 16.12 -79.80 -19.43
N GLY A 5 16.23 -78.97 -18.40
CA GLY A 5 17.46 -78.65 -17.68
C GLY A 5 17.09 -78.31 -16.23
N LEU A 6 16.59 -79.32 -15.53
CA LEU A 6 16.63 -79.36 -14.08
C LEU A 6 18.08 -79.67 -13.70
N ASP A 7 18.72 -78.79 -12.94
CA ASP A 7 19.73 -79.18 -11.97
C ASP A 7 19.61 -78.26 -10.75
N MET A 8 18.96 -78.81 -9.75
CA MET A 8 18.79 -78.26 -8.41
C MET A 8 19.84 -78.94 -7.52
N PRO A 9 20.64 -78.20 -6.73
CA PRO A 9 21.40 -78.79 -5.64
C PRO A 9 20.46 -79.09 -4.45
N PRO A 10 20.65 -80.20 -3.73
CA PRO A 10 19.73 -80.62 -2.68
C PRO A 10 19.90 -79.81 -1.39
N ASP A 11 18.79 -79.80 -0.68
CA ASP A 11 18.39 -79.23 0.59
C ASP A 11 19.26 -79.63 1.81
N GLU A 12 19.12 -78.82 2.87
CA GLU A 12 19.28 -79.08 4.32
C GLU A 12 19.86 -77.84 5.02
N MET A 13 19.29 -77.25 6.07
CA MET A 13 18.06 -77.47 6.80
C MET A 13 17.93 -76.28 7.79
N LEU A 14 16.69 -75.82 8.05
CA LEU A 14 16.25 -75.14 9.28
C LEU A 14 16.77 -73.72 9.59
N GLY A 15 15.93 -72.74 9.27
CA GLY A 15 15.96 -71.39 9.84
C GLY A 15 14.54 -70.84 9.96
N THR A 16 13.83 -71.33 10.96
CA THR A 16 12.47 -70.97 11.37
C THR A 16 12.14 -69.48 11.28
N ARG A 17 10.98 -69.17 10.68
CA ARG A 17 10.03 -68.08 10.99
C ARG A 17 10.62 -66.78 11.56
N GLN A 18 10.43 -65.68 10.84
CA GLN A 18 9.87 -64.46 11.45
C GLN A 18 9.08 -63.66 10.40
N SER A 19 7.76 -63.85 10.43
CA SER A 19 6.79 -62.86 9.94
C SER A 19 6.82 -61.69 10.93
N SER A 20 7.38 -60.56 10.54
CA SER A 20 7.02 -59.29 11.14
C SER A 20 6.19 -58.52 10.12
N GLU A 21 4.89 -58.77 10.24
CA GLU A 21 3.81 -57.98 9.69
C GLU A 21 3.99 -56.52 10.16
N GLY A 22 4.80 -55.78 9.40
CA GLY A 22 5.03 -54.37 9.56
C GLY A 22 3.72 -53.65 9.26
N ARG A 23 2.93 -53.42 10.31
CA ARG A 23 1.68 -52.68 10.23
C ARG A 23 1.95 -51.32 9.59
N ASN A 24 1.45 -51.14 8.38
CA ASN A 24 1.28 -49.85 7.75
C ASN A 24 0.19 -49.08 8.52
N CYS A 25 0.56 -48.51 9.66
CA CYS A 25 -0.26 -47.51 10.32
C CYS A 25 -0.13 -46.21 9.52
N SER A 26 -1.01 -45.99 8.55
CA SER A 26 -1.27 -44.65 8.03
C SER A 26 -1.86 -43.82 9.17
N SER A 27 -1.01 -43.11 9.89
CA SER A 27 -1.43 -42.00 10.74
C SER A 27 -1.88 -40.89 9.80
N GLY A 28 -3.18 -40.87 9.50
CA GLY A 28 -3.82 -39.76 8.81
C GLY A 28 -3.55 -38.47 9.59
N SER A 29 -2.53 -37.72 9.14
CA SER A 29 -2.15 -36.43 9.70
C SER A 29 -3.24 -35.42 9.35
N LYS A 30 -4.30 -35.36 10.17
CA LYS A 30 -5.23 -34.24 10.19
C LYS A 30 -4.46 -33.02 10.70
N ARG A 31 -3.86 -32.27 9.77
CA ARG A 31 -3.23 -30.98 10.06
C ARG A 31 -4.30 -30.08 10.69
N LYS A 32 -4.13 -29.71 11.95
CA LYS A 32 -4.94 -28.70 12.64
C LYS A 32 -4.70 -27.34 11.97
N HIS A 33 -5.44 -27.03 10.92
CA HIS A 33 -5.32 -25.78 10.15
C HIS A 33 -6.11 -24.59 10.77
N GLY A 34 -6.98 -24.83 11.75
CA GLY A 34 -7.93 -23.82 12.22
C GLY A 34 -7.34 -22.69 13.07
N GLY A 35 -6.30 -22.96 13.87
CA GLY A 35 -5.72 -21.96 14.79
C GLY A 35 -4.87 -20.91 14.07
N GLN A 36 -3.97 -21.36 13.18
CA GLN A 36 -3.10 -20.47 12.41
C GLN A 36 -3.87 -19.59 11.43
N HIS A 37 -4.95 -20.10 10.84
CA HIS A 37 -5.79 -19.31 9.93
C HIS A 37 -6.55 -18.20 10.66
N TYR A 38 -7.07 -18.48 11.87
CA TYR A 38 -7.77 -17.48 12.66
C TYR A 38 -6.83 -16.37 13.14
N GLU A 39 -5.64 -16.73 13.62
CA GLU A 39 -4.61 -15.78 14.05
C GLU A 39 -4.09 -14.92 12.88
N ALA A 40 -3.88 -15.51 11.70
CA ALA A 40 -3.47 -14.76 10.52
C ALA A 40 -4.54 -13.76 10.05
N VAL A 41 -5.82 -14.15 10.09
CA VAL A 41 -6.94 -13.25 9.73
C VAL A 41 -7.05 -12.09 10.72
N ASP A 42 -6.82 -12.33 12.01
CA ASP A 42 -6.85 -11.30 13.04
C ASP A 42 -5.72 -10.28 12.87
N VAL A 43 -4.49 -10.75 12.61
CA VAL A 43 -3.33 -9.88 12.30
C VAL A 43 -3.60 -9.02 11.06
N ILE A 44 -4.12 -9.62 9.98
CA ILE A 44 -4.45 -8.87 8.75
C ILE A 44 -5.54 -7.84 9.02
N SER A 45 -6.58 -8.20 9.78
CA SER A 45 -7.70 -7.31 10.08
C SER A 45 -7.23 -6.10 10.89
N ASN A 46 -6.42 -6.33 11.92
CA ASN A 46 -5.84 -5.28 12.73
C ASN A 46 -4.90 -4.36 11.91
N GLU A 47 -4.09 -4.93 11.03
CA GLU A 47 -3.18 -4.16 10.17
C GLU A 47 -3.95 -3.31 9.13
N MET A 48 -5.06 -3.84 8.61
CA MET A 48 -5.98 -3.09 7.76
C MET A 48 -6.67 -1.95 8.51
N GLU A 49 -7.09 -2.16 9.75
CA GLU A 49 -7.69 -1.13 10.61
C GLU A 49 -6.72 0.02 10.87
N VAL A 50 -5.48 -0.28 11.26
CA VAL A 50 -4.41 0.73 11.44
C VAL A 50 -4.18 1.54 10.16
N ARG A 51 -4.08 0.86 9.01
CA ARG A 51 -3.90 1.53 7.71
C ARG A 51 -5.11 2.39 7.34
N ASN A 52 -6.32 1.94 7.65
CA ASN A 52 -7.55 2.71 7.41
C ASN A 52 -7.59 3.97 8.28
N ASP A 53 -7.21 3.87 9.55
CA ASP A 53 -7.12 5.02 10.45
C ASP A 53 -6.07 6.05 9.98
N GLN A 54 -4.94 5.59 9.46
CA GLN A 54 -3.94 6.46 8.82
C GLN A 54 -4.53 7.19 7.61
N LEU A 55 -5.24 6.47 6.72
CA LEU A 55 -5.90 7.07 5.57
C LEU A 55 -6.97 8.08 6.01
N LYS A 56 -7.72 7.78 7.08
CA LYS A 56 -8.71 8.68 7.66
C LYS A 56 -8.06 9.93 8.25
N ALA A 57 -6.92 9.80 8.93
CA ALA A 57 -6.15 10.92 9.44
C ALA A 57 -5.63 11.82 8.29
N ILE A 58 -5.11 11.23 7.21
CA ILE A 58 -4.69 11.97 6.01
C ILE A 58 -5.88 12.72 5.37
N ALA A 59 -7.01 12.04 5.21
CA ALA A 59 -8.21 12.63 4.64
C ALA A 59 -8.77 13.78 5.50
N ASN A 60 -8.74 13.64 6.83
CA ASN A 60 -9.18 14.68 7.76
C ASN A 60 -8.22 15.87 7.78
N TRP A 61 -6.91 15.62 7.83
CA TRP A 61 -5.91 16.68 7.78
C TRP A 61 -6.03 17.54 6.51
N SER A 62 -6.31 16.90 5.36
CA SER A 62 -6.57 17.63 4.11
C SER A 62 -7.81 18.53 4.19
N LYS A 63 -8.89 18.05 4.82
CA LYS A 63 -10.13 18.84 5.02
C LYS A 63 -9.91 20.01 5.96
N GLU A 64 -9.23 19.76 7.09
CA GLU A 64 -8.89 20.79 8.07
C GLU A 64 -8.01 21.87 7.43
N LYS A 65 -6.99 21.47 6.67
CA LYS A 65 -6.13 22.40 5.92
C LYS A 65 -6.94 23.28 4.97
N ARG A 66 -7.86 22.71 4.17
CA ARG A 66 -8.73 23.49 3.27
C ARG A 66 -9.64 24.44 4.05
N ALA A 67 -10.17 24.03 5.20
CA ALA A 67 -11.01 24.89 6.02
C ALA A 67 -10.24 26.11 6.57
N THR A 68 -9.05 25.88 7.14
CA THR A 68 -8.17 26.95 7.64
C THR A 68 -7.74 27.90 6.52
N GLU A 69 -7.51 27.39 5.32
CA GLU A 69 -7.16 28.21 4.16
C GLU A 69 -8.32 29.12 3.74
N VAL A 70 -9.55 28.59 3.66
CA VAL A 70 -10.74 29.40 3.35
C VAL A 70 -10.91 30.52 4.38
N GLU A 71 -10.70 30.21 5.66
CA GLU A 71 -10.72 31.22 6.73
C GLU A 71 -9.64 32.29 6.52
N LEU A 72 -8.41 31.89 6.20
CA LEU A 72 -7.31 32.82 5.92
C LEU A 72 -7.57 33.68 4.68
N HIS A 73 -8.12 33.10 3.60
CA HIS A 73 -8.52 33.85 2.42
C HIS A 73 -9.58 34.91 2.74
N VAL A 74 -10.58 34.57 3.56
CA VAL A 74 -11.60 35.54 4.00
C VAL A 74 -10.95 36.68 4.80
N GLU A 75 -10.05 36.38 5.73
CA GLU A 75 -9.40 37.40 6.55
C GLU A 75 -8.48 38.31 5.72
N VAL A 76 -7.72 37.76 4.77
CA VAL A 76 -6.88 38.56 3.88
C VAL A 76 -7.74 39.48 3.00
N VAL A 77 -8.87 38.99 2.48
CA VAL A 77 -9.79 39.81 1.70
C VAL A 77 -10.35 40.97 2.53
N LYS A 78 -10.72 40.70 3.79
CA LYS A 78 -11.19 41.73 4.72
C LYS A 78 -10.11 42.78 4.97
N GLN A 79 -8.87 42.38 5.23
CA GLN A 79 -7.74 43.31 5.39
C GLN A 79 -7.52 44.15 4.12
N LEU A 80 -7.59 43.55 2.93
CA LEU A 80 -7.50 44.30 1.67
C LEU A 80 -8.64 45.30 1.50
N GLN A 81 -9.84 45.02 2.04
CA GLN A 81 -10.96 45.96 2.04
C GLN A 81 -10.71 47.16 2.97
N ASP A 82 -10.10 46.92 4.12
CA ASP A 82 -9.82 47.93 5.15
C ASP A 82 -8.73 48.94 4.76
N ILE A 83 -7.83 48.59 3.82
CA ILE A 83 -6.75 49.49 3.35
C ILE A 83 -7.29 50.55 2.38
N SER A 84 -7.81 51.66 2.89
CA SER A 84 -8.46 52.74 2.12
C SER A 84 -7.67 53.29 0.92
N GLU A 85 -6.35 53.25 0.99
CA GLU A 85 -5.39 53.78 0.02
C GLU A 85 -5.23 52.88 -1.21
N LEU A 86 -5.62 51.60 -1.08
CA LEU A 86 -5.45 50.61 -2.11
C LEU A 86 -6.55 50.75 -3.16
N ARG A 87 -6.19 51.07 -4.41
CA ARG A 87 -7.16 51.18 -5.50
C ARG A 87 -7.91 49.86 -5.69
N THR A 88 -9.18 49.95 -6.08
CA THR A 88 -10.05 48.81 -6.35
C THR A 88 -9.43 47.81 -7.34
N ARG A 89 -8.77 48.30 -8.39
CA ARG A 89 -8.11 47.44 -9.38
C ARG A 89 -6.98 46.63 -8.78
N ASP A 90 -6.18 47.24 -7.91
CA ASP A 90 -5.03 46.57 -7.29
C ASP A 90 -5.50 45.57 -6.22
N ARG A 91 -6.56 45.91 -5.47
CA ARG A 91 -7.27 44.96 -4.57
C ARG A 91 -7.72 43.70 -5.30
N VAL A 92 -8.42 43.85 -6.43
CA VAL A 92 -8.94 42.71 -7.21
C VAL A 92 -7.79 41.85 -7.73
N LYS A 93 -6.70 42.45 -8.21
CA LYS A 93 -5.52 41.70 -8.65
C LYS A 93 -4.88 40.90 -7.51
N LEU A 94 -4.74 41.49 -6.33
CA LEU A 94 -4.20 40.80 -5.16
C LEU A 94 -5.10 39.64 -4.73
N MET A 95 -6.42 39.85 -4.68
CA MET A 95 -7.38 38.79 -4.40
C MET A 95 -7.28 37.64 -5.42
N GLN A 96 -7.15 37.95 -6.71
CA GLN A 96 -6.93 36.95 -7.75
C GLN A 96 -5.65 36.16 -7.50
N ILE A 97 -4.51 36.82 -7.24
CA ILE A 97 -3.25 36.13 -6.95
C ILE A 97 -3.40 35.19 -5.76
N ILE A 98 -3.99 35.67 -4.67
CA ILE A 98 -4.17 34.88 -3.45
C ILE A 98 -5.03 33.63 -3.71
N PHE A 99 -6.15 33.79 -4.42
CA PHE A 99 -7.05 32.66 -4.69
C PHE A 99 -6.43 31.60 -5.60
N HIS A 100 -5.54 31.98 -6.51
CA HIS A 100 -4.93 31.02 -7.44
C HIS A 100 -3.65 30.39 -6.86
N MET A 101 -2.94 31.05 -5.94
CA MET A 101 -1.62 30.59 -5.49
C MET A 101 -1.65 29.18 -4.87
N VAL A 102 -2.70 28.81 -4.13
CA VAL A 102 -2.77 27.49 -3.50
C VAL A 102 -3.14 26.40 -4.50
N ASP A 103 -4.15 26.64 -5.34
CA ASP A 103 -4.53 25.70 -6.40
C ASP A 103 -3.37 25.47 -7.38
N ASP A 104 -2.63 26.53 -7.70
CA ASP A 104 -1.42 26.48 -8.54
C ASP A 104 -0.31 25.65 -7.87
N ILE A 105 -0.08 25.83 -6.56
CA ILE A 105 0.90 25.04 -5.80
C ILE A 105 0.45 23.57 -5.70
N GLU A 106 -0.82 23.29 -5.43
CA GLU A 106 -1.35 21.92 -5.34
C GLU A 106 -1.29 21.21 -6.70
N GLY A 107 -1.65 21.91 -7.77
CA GLY A 107 -1.49 21.44 -9.14
C GLY A 107 -0.02 21.17 -9.47
N PHE A 108 0.88 22.10 -9.12
CA PHE A 108 2.31 21.91 -9.30
C PHE A 108 2.83 20.70 -8.52
N LEU A 109 2.45 20.53 -7.25
CA LEU A 109 2.87 19.39 -6.41
C LEU A 109 2.36 18.05 -6.96
N SER A 110 1.21 18.04 -7.63
CA SER A 110 0.64 16.85 -8.27
C SER A 110 1.36 16.43 -9.55
N CYS A 111 2.17 17.32 -10.14
CA CYS A 111 2.93 17.00 -11.35
C CYS A 111 4.09 16.01 -11.09
N PRO A 112 4.38 15.11 -12.04
CA PRO A 112 5.61 14.31 -12.02
C PRO A 112 6.87 15.17 -11.96
N THR A 113 7.90 14.71 -11.23
CA THR A 113 9.15 15.46 -11.00
C THR A 113 9.82 15.94 -12.29
N LYS A 114 9.78 15.15 -13.36
CA LYS A 114 10.35 15.54 -14.67
C LYS A 114 9.69 16.81 -15.22
N LEU A 115 8.36 16.88 -15.21
CA LEU A 115 7.61 18.04 -15.68
C LEU A 115 7.82 19.26 -14.78
N LYS A 116 7.94 19.05 -13.46
CA LYS A 116 8.29 20.14 -12.53
C LYS A 116 9.63 20.79 -12.90
N LEU A 117 10.65 19.98 -13.19
CA LEU A 117 11.98 20.47 -13.56
C LEU A 117 11.99 21.20 -14.91
N GLU A 118 11.24 20.70 -15.90
CA GLU A 118 11.07 21.37 -17.19
C GLU A 118 10.34 22.71 -17.01
N TYR A 119 9.25 22.74 -16.25
CA TYR A 119 8.51 23.94 -15.91
C TYR A 119 9.39 25.00 -15.23
N CYS A 120 10.14 24.61 -14.19
CA CYS A 120 11.05 25.52 -13.50
C CYS A 120 12.18 26.03 -14.41
N ARG A 121 12.69 25.19 -15.33
CA ARG A 121 13.72 25.62 -16.28
C ARG A 121 13.20 26.73 -17.20
N VAL A 122 12.04 26.52 -17.82
CA VAL A 122 11.43 27.51 -18.72
C VAL A 122 11.13 28.82 -17.98
N LEU A 123 10.56 28.73 -16.77
CA LEU A 123 10.32 29.90 -15.93
C LEU A 123 11.60 30.69 -15.62
N LEU A 124 12.71 30.00 -15.37
CA LEU A 124 13.99 30.66 -15.08
C LEU A 124 14.63 31.28 -16.33
N GLU A 125 14.41 30.70 -17.52
CA GLU A 125 14.90 31.22 -18.79
C GLU A 125 14.11 32.47 -19.25
N ASP A 126 12.79 32.52 -19.02
CA ASP A 126 11.92 33.64 -19.40
C ASP A 126 12.08 34.90 -18.52
N ASN A 127 12.77 34.78 -17.38
CA ASN A 127 13.02 35.88 -16.43
C ASN A 127 14.43 36.51 -16.56
N VAL A 128 15.16 36.23 -17.65
CA VAL A 128 16.51 36.76 -17.96
C VAL A 128 16.47 37.86 -19.01
#